data_AF-A0AA36G786-F1
#
_entry.id   AF-A0AA36G786-F1
#
_cell.length_a   1.000
_cell.length_b   1.000
_cell.length_c   1.000
_cell.angle_alpha   90.00
_cell.angle_beta   90.00
_cell.angle_gamma   90.00
#
_symmetry.space_group_name_H-M   'P 1'
#
loop_
_entity.id
_entity.type
_entity.pdbx_description
1 polymer ?
#
loop_
_entity_poly.entity_id
_entity_poly.type
_entity_poly.pdbx_seq_one_letter_code
_entity_poly.pdbx_strand_id
1 'polypeptide(L)'
;MLLSLIRFSARPREDKRPLYRQIFTNKRLDIAHKVAVRSIFGFLLFSTSFILVNSLIYYKYIRPIRQEERELLERELLEADKAGFKLK
;
A
#
# COMPACT_ATOMS: atom_id res chain seq x y z
N MET A 1 -39.48 6.42 -7.05
CA MET A 1 -38.16 6.04 -7.61
C MET A 1 -37.63 4.70 -7.07
N LEU A 2 -37.84 4.34 -5.79
CA LEU A 2 -37.43 3.03 -5.27
C LEU A 2 -38.12 1.83 -5.97
N LEU A 3 -39.42 1.95 -6.27
CA LEU A 3 -40.18 0.88 -6.93
C LEU A 3 -39.71 0.56 -8.37
N SER A 4 -39.18 1.55 -9.10
CA SER A 4 -38.61 1.33 -10.45
C SER A 4 -37.24 0.66 -10.39
N LEU A 5 -36.43 0.96 -9.37
CA LEU A 5 -35.17 0.26 -9.07
C LEU A 5 -35.42 -1.22 -8.74
N ILE A 6 -36.41 -1.50 -7.89
CA ILE A 6 -36.79 -2.87 -7.52
C ILE A 6 -37.30 -3.66 -8.75
N ARG A 7 -38.08 -3.02 -9.63
CA ARG A 7 -38.52 -3.64 -10.89
C ARG A 7 -37.37 -3.89 -11.88
N PHE A 8 -36.32 -3.07 -11.87
CA PHE A 8 -35.14 -3.27 -12.69
C PHE A 8 -34.28 -4.43 -12.19
N SER A 9 -34.09 -4.56 -10.87
CA SER A 9 -33.38 -5.70 -10.26
C SER A 9 -34.15 -7.01 -10.31
N ALA A 10 -35.48 -6.95 -10.39
CA ALA A 10 -36.36 -8.11 -10.45
C ALA A 10 -36.63 -8.63 -11.88
N ARG A 11 -36.03 -8.03 -12.92
CA ARG A 11 -36.12 -8.59 -14.28
C ARG A 11 -35.40 -9.94 -14.32
N PRO A 12 -36.06 -11.04 -14.72
CA PRO A 12 -35.38 -12.29 -14.94
C PRO A 12 -34.34 -12.10 -16.05
N ARG A 13 -33.08 -12.41 -15.76
CA ARG A 13 -31.98 -12.35 -16.75
C ARG A 13 -32.27 -13.39 -17.85
N GLU A 14 -32.27 -12.95 -19.11
CA GLU A 14 -32.55 -13.80 -20.29
C GLU A 14 -31.58 -14.99 -20.43
N ASP A 15 -30.38 -14.89 -19.87
CA ASP A 15 -29.37 -15.94 -19.93
C ASP A 15 -29.53 -16.98 -18.81
N LYS A 16 -30.01 -18.17 -19.17
CA LYS A 16 -30.09 -19.37 -18.31
C LYS A 16 -28.75 -20.12 -18.11
N ARG A 17 -27.61 -19.54 -18.50
CA ARG A 17 -26.31 -20.22 -18.46
C ARG A 17 -25.73 -20.21 -17.03
N PRO A 18 -25.04 -21.27 -16.58
CA PRO A 18 -24.47 -21.31 -15.24
C PRO A 18 -23.39 -20.24 -15.06
N LEU A 19 -23.35 -19.63 -13.86
CA LEU A 19 -22.57 -18.42 -13.55
C LEU A 19 -21.09 -18.51 -13.95
N TYR A 20 -20.45 -19.67 -13.75
CA TYR A 20 -19.05 -19.89 -14.14
C TYR A 20 -18.81 -19.73 -15.65
N ARG A 21 -19.78 -20.09 -16.49
CA ARG A 21 -19.69 -19.95 -17.95
C ARG A 21 -19.99 -18.53 -18.43
N GLN A 22 -20.57 -17.69 -17.57
CA GLN A 22 -20.94 -16.30 -17.86
C GLN A 22 -19.83 -15.31 -17.45
N ILE A 23 -19.17 -15.59 -16.32
CA ILE A 23 -18.05 -14.80 -15.79
C ILE A 23 -16.79 -14.99 -16.66
N PHE A 24 -16.49 -16.22 -17.07
CA PHE A 24 -15.36 -16.57 -17.94
C PHE A 24 -15.76 -16.56 -19.43
N THR A 25 -16.43 -15.50 -19.89
CA THR A 25 -16.57 -15.26 -21.33
C THR A 25 -15.31 -14.55 -21.84
N ASN A 26 -14.79 -14.91 -23.04
CA ASN A 26 -13.55 -14.32 -23.59
C ASN A 26 -13.54 -12.78 -23.50
N LYS A 27 -14.67 -12.13 -23.80
CA LYS A 27 -14.81 -10.67 -23.71
C LYS A 27 -14.62 -10.11 -22.28
N ARG A 28 -15.15 -10.78 -21.25
CA ARG A 28 -15.01 -10.34 -19.86
C ARG A 28 -13.62 -10.65 -19.30
N LEU A 29 -13.03 -11.76 -19.72
CA LEU A 29 -11.67 -12.13 -19.35
C LEU A 29 -10.65 -11.14 -19.93
N ASP A 30 -10.84 -10.70 -21.18
CA ASP A 30 -9.99 -9.68 -21.81
C ASP A 30 -10.09 -8.31 -21.10
N ILE A 31 -11.30 -7.91 -20.68
CA ILE A 31 -11.50 -6.68 -19.92
C ILE A 31 -10.80 -6.79 -18.56
N ALA A 32 -10.99 -7.90 -17.85
CA ALA A 32 -10.36 -8.14 -16.55
C ALA A 32 -8.83 -8.15 -16.69
N HIS A 33 -8.29 -8.79 -17.71
CA HIS A 33 -6.86 -8.82 -17.99
C HIS A 33 -6.31 -7.42 -18.27
N LYS A 34 -6.95 -6.64 -19.15
CA LYS A 34 -6.51 -5.26 -19.45
C LYS A 34 -6.55 -4.36 -18.22
N VAL A 35 -7.59 -4.46 -17.40
CA VAL A 35 -7.71 -3.70 -16.15
C VAL A 35 -6.64 -4.12 -15.16
N ALA A 36 -6.42 -5.42 -14.99
CA ALA A 36 -5.38 -5.95 -14.10
C ALA A 36 -4.00 -5.46 -14.51
N VAL A 37 -3.62 -5.60 -15.79
CA VAL A 37 -2.34 -5.12 -16.30
C VAL A 37 -2.19 -3.61 -16.07
N ARG A 38 -3.21 -2.81 -16.40
CA ARG A 38 -3.18 -1.35 -16.17
C ARG A 38 -3.03 -0.99 -14.69
N SER A 39 -3.69 -1.72 -13.80
CA SER A 39 -3.58 -1.51 -12.35
C SER A 39 -2.21 -1.89 -11.82
N ILE A 40 -1.60 -2.99 -12.29
CA ILE A 40 -0.26 -3.42 -11.90
C ILE A 40 0.76 -2.36 -12.33
N PHE A 41 0.70 -1.89 -13.57
CA PHE A 41 1.59 -0.82 -14.04
C PHE A 41 1.41 0.48 -13.23
N GLY A 42 0.16 0.89 -12.98
CA GLY A 42 -0.11 2.08 -12.16
C GLY A 42 0.43 1.92 -10.72
N PHE A 43 0.24 0.75 -10.12
CA PHE A 43 0.73 0.46 -8.78
C PHE A 43 2.26 0.41 -8.72
N LEU A 44 2.92 -0.17 -9.72
CA LEU A 44 4.39 -0.20 -9.79
C LEU A 44 4.98 1.21 -9.88
N LEU A 45 4.42 2.07 -10.73
CA LEU A 45 4.86 3.46 -10.85
C LEU A 45 4.63 4.25 -9.54
N PHE A 46 3.46 4.06 -8.93
CA PHE A 46 3.14 4.72 -7.67
C PHE A 46 4.06 4.25 -6.52
N SER A 47 4.21 2.93 -6.35
CA SER A 47 5.04 2.34 -5.29
C SER A 47 6.52 2.70 -5.43
N THR A 48 7.06 2.64 -6.65
CA THR A 48 8.46 3.04 -6.89
C THR A 48 8.68 4.53 -6.60
N SER A 49 7.78 5.41 -7.03
CA SER A 49 7.84 6.83 -6.70
C SER A 49 7.78 7.07 -5.19
N PHE A 50 6.85 6.41 -4.49
CA PHE A 50 6.69 6.52 -3.04
C PHE A 50 7.94 6.05 -2.29
N ILE A 51 8.52 4.91 -2.67
CA ILE A 51 9.74 4.37 -2.05
C ILE A 51 10.93 5.32 -2.29
N LEU A 52 11.08 5.84 -3.50
CA LEU A 52 12.16 6.77 -3.82
C LEU A 52 12.06 8.07 -3.02
N VAL A 53 10.89 8.70 -2.98
CA VAL A 53 10.69 9.94 -2.23
C VAL A 53 10.93 9.74 -0.73
N ASN A 54 10.37 8.68 -0.16
CA ASN A 54 10.56 8.41 1.27
C ASN A 54 12.01 8.03 1.61
N SER A 55 12.69 7.27 0.75
CA SER A 55 14.11 6.97 0.98
C SER A 55 14.97 8.22 0.90
N LEU A 56 14.71 9.12 -0.06
CA LEU A 56 15.40 10.42 -0.13
C LEU A 56 15.14 11.28 1.11
N ILE A 57 13.89 11.39 1.55
CA ILE A 57 13.55 12.13 2.77
C ILE A 57 14.24 11.51 3.98
N TYR A 58 14.22 10.18 4.08
CA TYR A 58 14.84 9.46 5.18
C TYR A 58 16.34 9.73 5.25
N TYR A 59 17.05 9.57 4.14
CA TYR A 59 18.50 9.79 4.12
C TYR A 59 18.89 11.24 4.35
N LYS A 60 18.13 12.19 3.80
CA LYS A 60 18.46 13.61 3.87
C LYS A 60 18.11 14.25 5.21
N TYR A 61 16.99 13.85 5.83
CA TYR A 61 16.46 14.53 7.02
C TYR A 61 16.42 13.63 8.25
N ILE A 62 15.88 12.42 8.13
CA ILE A 62 15.64 11.57 9.30
C ILE A 62 16.93 10.95 9.83
N ARG A 63 17.79 10.46 8.92
CA ARG A 63 19.06 9.83 9.27
C ARG A 63 19.99 10.75 10.09
N PRO A 64 20.27 12.01 9.70
CA PRO A 64 21.16 12.86 10.47
C PRO A 64 20.61 13.18 11.87
N ILE A 65 19.31 13.47 12.00
CA ILE A 65 18.67 13.74 13.29
C ILE A 65 18.88 12.56 14.26
N ARG A 66 18.67 11.33 13.79
CA ARG A 66 18.90 10.13 14.62
C ARG A 66 20.36 9.89 14.95
N GLN A 67 21.30 10.36 14.12
CA GLN A 67 22.72 10.25 14.42
C GLN A 67 23.10 11.23 15.53
N GLU A 68 22.63 12.47 15.47
CA GLU A 68 22.83 13.47 16.52
C GLU A 68 22.26 12.99 17.87
N GLU A 69 21.05 12.45 17.87
CA GLU A 69 20.44 11.86 19.08
C GLU A 69 21.27 10.70 19.65
N ARG A 70 21.82 9.84 18.79
CA ARG A 70 22.69 8.73 19.22
C ARG A 70 24.00 9.23 19.79
N GLU A 71 24.64 10.21 19.17
CA GLU A 71 25.88 10.78 19.66
C GLU A 71 25.70 11.47 21.01
N LEU A 72 24.55 12.15 21.22
CA LEU A 72 24.20 12.73 22.52
C LEU A 72 24.02 11.65 23.58
N LEU A 73 23.26 10.59 23.27
CA LEU A 73 23.08 9.46 24.19
C LEU A 73 24.41 8.77 24.52
N GLU A 74 25.30 8.57 23.55
CA GLU A 74 26.62 7.98 23.77
C GLU A 74 27.48 8.84 24.72
N ARG A 75 27.40 10.17 24.61
CA ARG A 75 28.10 11.08 25.54
C ARG A 75 27.53 10.99 26.94
N GLU A 76 26.21 10.99 27.09
CA GLU A 76 25.54 10.85 28.39
C GLU A 76 25.90 9.53 29.07
N LEU A 77 25.94 8.43 28.31
CA LEU A 77 26.36 7.12 28.83
C LEU A 77 27.82 7.14 29.29
N LEU A 78 28.72 7.73 28.51
CA LEU A 78 30.13 7.85 28.89
C LEU A 78 30.32 8.74 30.13
N GLU A 79 29.53 9.79 30.30
CA GLU A 79 29.54 10.63 31.51
C GLU A 79 29.01 9.87 32.73
N ALA A 80 27.93 9.10 32.57
CA ALA A 80 27.39 8.25 33.63
C ALA A 80 28.38 7.16 34.07
N ASP A 81 29.06 6.52 33.11
CA ASP A 81 30.12 5.53 33.37
C ASP A 81 31.30 6.16 34.10
N LYS A 82 31.75 7.36 33.67
CA LYS A 82 32.80 8.13 34.37
C LYS A 82 32.39 8.53 35.78
N ALA A 83 31.11 8.83 36.00
CA ALA A 83 30.56 9.12 37.31
C ALA A 83 30.39 7.86 38.19
N GLY A 84 30.71 6.67 37.66
CA GLY A 84 30.73 5.41 38.41
C GLY A 84 29.35 4.78 38.63
N PHE A 85 28.32 5.21 37.89
CA PHE A 85 27.00 4.58 37.93
C PHE A 85 27.06 3.22 37.24
N LYS A 86 27.26 2.15 38.02
CA LYS A 86 27.10 0.78 37.52
C LYS A 86 25.61 0.52 37.26
N LEU A 87 25.22 0.43 35.99
CA LEU A 87 23.97 -0.20 35.59
C LEU A 87 23.92 -1.60 36.21
N LYS A 88 22.89 -1.85 37.02
CA LYS A 88 22.65 -3.15 37.68
C LYS A 88 21.76 -4.01 36.81
#